data_AF-A0A540X854-F1
#
_entry.id   AF-A0A540X854-F1
#
_cell.length_a   1.000
_cell.length_b   1.000
_cell.length_c   1.000
_cell.angle_alpha   90.00
_cell.angle_beta   90.00
_cell.angle_gamma   90.00
#
_symmetry.space_group_name_H-M   'P 1'
#
loop_
_entity.id
_entity.type
_entity.pdbx_description
1 polymer ?
#
loop_
_entity_poly.entity_id
_entity_poly.type
_entity_poly.pdbx_seq_one_letter_code
_entity_poly.pdbx_strand_id
1 'polypeptide(L)'
;MTSPSPLVHLARCALLGTLLLLTACGDEEDPSPGDADDAGTDAGSDGGMDAGGDAGTDAGPPIEVPSIPAQTVTLGGQSYVAYQRAGDTFRIVCQAPCPIEEPYIFARYEGFRAVKDDLLSLTGVDVVPKMIPVDIHLASDSVCGSPGNRAGAAFMNTTPEGPGPGSNVCLWELEASHVQPPSVPRPLTVENALARENQVLVAHEYAHVVFFLRHELSHEWFVRAISYRVGGEARSLCDATNELFAPTAWNLCQQHGLDYPQLAESVRRIDTLWSSGQGVEVLYPGVPLATSMYQYHRILDGLAGEDTFTGLSDAGELRPNQCGDSARFTPAGGIVSMYGGRVRWELPSGAVASELQVEPGSWRSGMVVPSGWSTFAGAHNYSFMPGEQPLQKPVRLTVRYEPSLMPAGASEASLTLYWKPDTSFAQEVPGAQVDTVTHTVSGSVSRLGRYIVAPR
;
A
#
# COMPACT_ATOMS: atom_id res chain seq x y z
N MET A 1 -49.22 25.83 -21.68
CA MET A 1 -49.15 24.40 -21.29
C MET A 1 -47.92 23.83 -21.96
N THR A 2 -46.79 23.92 -21.28
CA THR A 2 -45.45 23.64 -21.80
C THR A 2 -44.86 22.49 -21.00
N SER A 3 -44.59 21.38 -21.69
CA SER A 3 -43.89 20.22 -21.12
C SER A 3 -42.45 20.59 -20.73
N PRO A 4 -41.92 20.07 -19.61
CA PRO A 4 -40.50 20.21 -19.30
C PRO A 4 -39.65 19.09 -19.94
N SER A 5 -38.46 19.47 -20.39
CA SER A 5 -37.45 18.64 -21.07
C SER A 5 -36.81 17.56 -20.20
N PRO A 6 -36.31 16.45 -20.78
CA PRO A 6 -35.65 15.36 -20.07
C PRO A 6 -34.13 15.61 -20.01
N LEU A 7 -33.65 16.34 -19.02
CA LEU A 7 -32.20 16.55 -18.81
C LEU A 7 -31.76 16.39 -17.35
N VAL A 8 -32.61 15.85 -16.48
CA VAL A 8 -32.35 15.78 -15.02
C VAL A 8 -32.04 14.34 -14.53
N HIS A 9 -32.05 13.32 -15.39
CA HIS A 9 -31.83 11.92 -14.95
C HIS A 9 -30.42 11.34 -15.13
N LEU A 10 -29.47 12.09 -15.71
CA LEU A 10 -28.09 11.61 -15.91
C LEU A 10 -27.10 11.97 -14.79
N ALA A 11 -27.53 12.72 -13.76
CA ALA A 11 -26.66 13.18 -12.68
C ALA A 11 -26.75 12.37 -11.37
N ARG A 12 -27.47 11.24 -11.35
CA ARG A 12 -27.64 10.40 -10.13
C ARG A 12 -26.99 9.02 -10.18
N CYS A 13 -26.30 8.66 -11.27
CA CYS A 13 -25.57 7.39 -11.38
C CYS A 13 -24.04 7.52 -11.26
N ALA A 14 -23.50 8.74 -11.05
CA ALA A 14 -22.06 8.99 -10.93
C ALA A 14 -21.55 9.15 -9.49
N LEU A 15 -22.39 8.92 -8.47
CA LEU A 15 -22.08 9.22 -7.05
C LEU A 15 -22.09 7.99 -6.13
N LEU A 16 -21.96 6.79 -6.70
CA LEU A 16 -21.89 5.53 -5.96
C LEU A 16 -20.60 4.72 -6.24
N GLY A 17 -19.62 5.31 -6.91
CA GLY A 17 -18.48 4.58 -7.46
C GLY A 17 -17.12 5.19 -7.14
N THR A 18 -16.72 5.19 -5.85
CA THR A 18 -15.31 5.09 -5.38
C THR A 18 -15.30 5.12 -3.83
N LEU A 19 -15.83 4.08 -3.19
CA LEU A 19 -15.66 3.87 -1.74
C LEU A 19 -15.34 2.40 -1.38
N LEU A 20 -14.81 1.65 -2.35
CA LEU A 20 -14.40 0.26 -2.20
C LEU A 20 -13.05 0.10 -2.92
N LEU A 21 -12.07 -0.49 -2.22
CA LEU A 21 -10.66 -0.75 -2.58
C LEU A 21 -9.59 0.21 -2.01
N LEU A 22 -9.73 0.61 -0.74
CA LEU A 22 -8.58 0.77 0.18
C LEU A 22 -8.52 -0.38 1.21
N THR A 23 -9.24 -1.48 0.97
CA THR A 23 -9.05 -2.76 1.67
C THR A 23 -7.80 -3.45 1.13
N ALA A 24 -6.65 -2.82 1.34
CA ALA A 24 -5.35 -3.49 1.45
C ALA A 24 -4.86 -3.48 2.92
N CYS A 25 -5.63 -2.90 3.85
CA CYS A 25 -5.57 -3.29 5.26
C CYS A 25 -6.25 -4.66 5.36
N GLY A 26 -5.46 -5.72 5.49
CA GLY A 26 -5.97 -7.07 5.69
C GLY A 26 -6.90 -7.14 6.90
N ASP A 27 -8.12 -7.60 6.68
CA ASP A 27 -8.81 -8.47 7.64
C ASP A 27 -8.37 -9.92 7.35
N GLU A 28 -7.05 -10.16 7.29
CA GLU A 28 -6.56 -11.51 7.48
C GLU A 28 -6.66 -11.76 8.98
N GLU A 29 -7.48 -12.75 9.36
CA GLU A 29 -7.31 -13.38 10.66
C GLU A 29 -5.86 -13.84 10.72
N ASP A 30 -5.04 -13.07 11.43
CA ASP A 30 -3.65 -13.42 11.72
C ASP A 30 -3.62 -14.91 12.10
N PRO A 31 -2.78 -15.73 11.45
CA PRO A 31 -2.39 -16.97 12.10
C PRO A 31 -1.73 -16.55 13.41
N SER A 32 -2.45 -16.73 14.51
CA SER A 32 -2.00 -16.42 15.87
C SER A 32 -0.50 -16.69 15.96
N PRO A 33 0.35 -15.65 16.06
CA PRO A 33 1.73 -15.88 16.38
C PRO A 33 1.70 -16.51 17.76
N GLY A 34 2.24 -17.72 17.88
CA GLY A 34 2.50 -18.30 19.19
C GLY A 34 3.25 -17.26 20.02
N ASP A 35 2.85 -17.14 21.28
CA ASP A 35 3.41 -16.24 22.27
C ASP A 35 4.94 -16.12 22.12
N ALA A 36 5.38 -15.03 21.50
CA ALA A 36 6.75 -14.57 21.58
C ALA A 36 6.74 -13.37 22.54
N ASP A 37 6.80 -13.70 23.83
CA ASP A 37 7.35 -12.83 24.85
C ASP A 37 8.77 -12.45 24.42
N ASP A 38 8.95 -11.30 23.74
CA ASP A 38 10.24 -10.60 23.73
C ASP A 38 10.04 -9.12 23.35
N ALA A 39 9.49 -8.35 24.29
CA ALA A 39 9.85 -6.94 24.39
C ALA A 39 11.30 -6.92 24.89
N GLY A 40 12.19 -6.38 24.07
CA GLY A 40 13.64 -6.37 24.28
C GLY A 40 14.05 -6.25 25.73
N THR A 41 14.50 -7.37 26.27
CA THR A 41 15.22 -7.45 27.54
C THR A 41 16.64 -6.93 27.26
N ASP A 42 16.89 -5.69 27.67
CA ASP A 42 18.19 -5.15 28.08
C ASP A 42 19.37 -6.15 28.11
N ALA A 43 20.06 -6.28 26.98
CA ALA A 43 21.41 -6.84 26.94
C ALA A 43 22.41 -5.83 27.53
N GLY A 44 22.39 -5.72 28.86
CA GLY A 44 23.29 -4.88 29.65
C GLY A 44 23.47 -5.47 31.05
N SER A 45 23.93 -6.71 31.15
CA SER A 45 24.31 -7.32 32.43
C SER A 45 25.65 -6.76 32.89
N ASP A 46 25.67 -5.59 33.53
CA ASP A 46 26.70 -5.27 34.52
C ASP A 46 26.19 -5.67 35.91
N GLY A 47 26.79 -6.75 36.43
CA GLY A 47 26.48 -7.30 37.74
C GLY A 47 26.95 -6.39 38.88
N GLY A 48 26.22 -5.30 39.12
CA GLY A 48 26.32 -4.45 40.30
C GLY A 48 25.08 -4.59 41.18
N MET A 49 25.14 -5.44 42.21
CA MET A 49 24.16 -5.39 43.31
C MET A 49 24.49 -4.19 44.21
N ASP A 50 23.80 -3.08 44.04
CA ASP A 50 23.59 -2.09 45.10
C ASP A 50 22.09 -1.84 45.31
N ALA A 51 21.52 -2.64 46.22
CA ALA A 51 20.30 -2.27 46.92
C ALA A 51 20.58 -1.06 47.83
N GLY A 52 20.64 0.14 47.23
CA GLY A 52 20.79 1.44 47.88
C GLY A 52 19.53 2.28 47.69
N GLY A 53 18.93 2.73 48.79
CA GLY A 53 17.73 3.57 48.77
C GLY A 53 18.02 5.03 48.43
N ASP A 54 18.14 5.35 47.13
CA ASP A 54 18.22 6.72 46.62
C ASP A 54 17.57 6.95 45.24
N ALA A 55 16.64 6.08 44.82
CA ALA A 55 15.90 6.14 43.54
C ALA A 55 15.02 7.40 43.31
N GLY A 56 15.27 8.52 43.98
CA GLY A 56 14.42 9.71 44.00
C GLY A 56 15.05 11.04 43.59
N THR A 57 16.33 11.13 43.19
CA THR A 57 16.93 12.45 42.90
C THR A 57 17.75 12.59 41.62
N ASP A 58 17.99 11.51 40.88
CA ASP A 58 18.81 11.56 39.65
C ASP A 58 17.97 11.59 38.37
N ALA A 59 16.71 12.03 38.45
CA ALA A 59 16.02 12.52 37.26
C ALA A 59 16.82 13.73 36.79
N GLY A 60 17.56 13.57 35.68
CA GLY A 60 18.34 14.63 35.07
C GLY A 60 17.51 15.91 34.86
N PRO A 61 18.15 17.03 34.52
CA PRO A 61 17.43 18.27 34.26
C PRO A 61 16.28 18.03 33.26
N PRO A 62 15.10 18.66 33.46
CA PRO A 62 13.97 18.49 32.55
C PRO A 62 14.40 18.73 31.10
N ILE A 63 13.97 17.86 30.18
CA ILE A 63 14.25 18.04 28.77
C ILE A 63 13.48 19.28 28.29
N GLU A 64 14.19 20.36 27.98
CA GLU A 64 13.59 21.57 27.42
C GLU A 64 13.21 21.33 25.95
N VAL A 65 11.91 21.26 25.69
CA VAL A 65 11.37 21.18 24.33
C VAL A 65 10.89 22.56 23.87
N PRO A 66 11.39 23.09 22.74
CA PRO A 66 10.93 24.38 22.23
C PRO A 66 9.43 24.38 21.92
N SER A 67 8.74 25.47 22.25
CA SER A 67 7.33 25.61 21.89
C SER A 67 7.12 25.65 20.39
N ILE A 68 5.97 25.12 19.95
CA ILE A 68 5.56 25.12 18.54
C ILE A 68 4.42 26.13 18.36
N PRO A 69 4.47 27.02 17.35
CA PRO A 69 3.37 27.93 17.06
C PRO A 69 2.05 27.17 16.85
N ALA A 70 1.01 27.60 17.57
CA ALA A 70 -0.31 27.00 17.52
C ALA A 70 -1.31 27.96 16.84
N GLN A 71 -2.21 27.42 16.04
CA GLN A 71 -3.33 28.15 15.45
C GLN A 71 -4.61 27.32 15.47
N THR A 72 -5.76 27.98 15.56
CA THR A 72 -7.05 27.30 15.43
C THR A 72 -7.36 27.05 13.96
N VAL A 73 -7.72 25.81 13.64
CA VAL A 73 -8.15 25.39 12.29
C VAL A 73 -9.47 24.64 12.38
N THR A 74 -10.14 24.46 11.24
CA THR A 74 -11.37 23.67 11.14
C THR A 74 -11.13 22.47 10.23
N LEU A 75 -11.29 21.27 10.76
CA LEU A 75 -11.17 20.00 10.03
C LEU A 75 -12.46 19.20 10.24
N GLY A 76 -13.05 18.69 9.15
CA GLY A 76 -14.33 17.94 9.26
C GLY A 76 -15.48 18.73 9.91
N GLY A 77 -15.42 20.07 9.89
CA GLY A 77 -16.38 20.94 10.58
C GLY A 77 -16.18 21.08 12.09
N GLN A 78 -15.14 20.48 12.67
CA GLN A 78 -14.78 20.63 14.08
C GLN A 78 -13.57 21.55 14.26
N SER A 79 -13.44 22.15 15.43
CA SER A 79 -12.33 23.04 15.77
C SER A 79 -11.14 22.25 16.32
N TYR A 80 -9.95 22.52 15.78
CA TYR A 80 -8.69 21.92 16.20
C TYR A 80 -7.68 23.01 16.57
N VAL A 81 -6.76 22.67 17.48
CA VAL A 81 -5.50 23.40 17.66
C VAL A 81 -4.45 22.69 16.80
N ALA A 82 -3.84 23.42 15.88
CA ALA A 82 -2.82 22.92 14.97
C ALA A 82 -1.46 23.53 15.30
N TYR A 83 -0.46 22.68 15.48
CA TYR A 83 0.90 23.02 15.87
C TYR A 83 1.82 22.85 14.66
N GLN A 84 2.40 23.94 14.17
CA GLN A 84 3.20 23.94 12.94
C GLN A 84 4.26 25.04 12.94
N ARG A 85 5.46 24.73 12.44
CA ARG A 85 6.48 25.72 12.10
C ARG A 85 6.38 26.15 10.64
N ALA A 86 6.78 27.38 10.38
CA ALA A 86 6.83 27.90 9.02
C ALA A 86 7.77 27.05 8.15
N GLY A 87 7.25 26.54 7.04
CA GLY A 87 8.00 25.73 6.07
C GLY A 87 7.82 24.22 6.23
N ASP A 88 7.34 23.73 7.37
CA ASP A 88 7.12 22.30 7.58
C ASP A 88 5.88 21.82 6.80
N THR A 89 5.99 20.66 6.16
CA THR A 89 4.94 20.06 5.32
C THR A 89 3.91 19.24 6.12
N PHE A 90 4.05 19.18 7.44
CA PHE A 90 3.13 18.50 8.35
C PHE A 90 2.76 19.43 9.51
N ARG A 91 1.73 19.06 10.25
CA ARG A 91 1.39 19.66 11.54
C ARG A 91 0.75 18.61 12.45
N ILE A 92 0.91 18.78 13.76
CA ILE A 92 0.17 17.98 14.72
C ILE A 92 -1.13 18.72 15.05
N VAL A 93 -2.25 18.01 15.04
CA VAL A 93 -3.57 18.58 15.31
C VAL A 93 -4.20 17.90 16.52
N CYS A 94 -4.94 18.67 17.31
CA CYS A 94 -5.66 18.19 18.47
C CYS A 94 -7.05 18.81 18.53
N GLN A 95 -8.10 18.00 18.53
CA GLN A 95 -9.47 18.51 18.58
C GLN A 95 -9.72 19.26 19.90
N ALA A 96 -10.39 20.40 19.85
CA ALA A 96 -10.70 21.17 21.04
C ALA A 96 -11.93 20.60 21.80
N PRO A 97 -11.88 20.44 23.14
CA PRO A 97 -10.73 20.67 24.02
C PRO A 97 -9.67 19.56 23.87
N CYS A 98 -8.40 19.96 23.77
CA CYS A 98 -7.30 19.03 23.55
C CYS A 98 -7.04 18.16 24.80
N PRO A 99 -7.11 16.82 24.71
CA PRO A 99 -6.89 15.95 25.86
C PRO A 99 -5.40 15.68 26.15
N ILE A 100 -4.49 16.14 25.29
CA ILE A 100 -3.05 15.90 25.40
C ILE A 100 -2.38 17.19 25.89
N GLU A 101 -1.45 17.06 26.84
CA GLU A 101 -0.69 18.20 27.35
C GLU A 101 0.27 18.76 26.28
N GLU A 102 0.36 20.09 26.18
CA GLU A 102 1.18 20.77 25.17
C GLU A 102 2.66 20.35 25.15
N PRO A 103 3.35 20.13 26.29
CA PRO A 103 4.73 19.67 26.29
C PRO A 103 4.92 18.36 25.53
N TYR A 104 3.96 17.43 25.62
CA TYR A 104 4.00 16.19 24.86
C TYR A 104 3.84 16.45 23.36
N ILE A 105 2.91 17.32 22.97
CA ILE A 105 2.69 17.68 21.56
C ILE A 105 3.96 18.29 20.95
N PHE A 106 4.62 19.20 21.67
CA PHE A 106 5.88 19.79 21.22
C PHE A 106 6.97 18.74 21.11
N ALA A 107 7.07 17.82 22.08
CA ALA A 107 8.04 16.74 22.08
C ALA A 107 7.84 15.80 20.89
N ARG A 108 6.58 15.40 20.62
CA ARG A 108 6.23 14.54 19.49
C ARG A 108 6.49 15.23 18.16
N TYR A 109 6.24 16.54 18.08
CA TYR A 109 6.56 17.35 16.90
C TYR A 109 8.07 17.31 16.60
N GLU A 110 8.90 17.54 17.61
CA GLU A 110 10.36 17.55 17.45
C GLU A 110 10.92 16.16 17.14
N GLY A 111 10.44 15.13 17.85
CA GLY A 111 10.81 13.75 17.58
C GLY A 111 10.50 13.36 16.15
N PHE A 112 9.29 13.66 15.67
CA PHE A 112 8.91 13.33 14.30
C PHE A 112 9.69 14.16 13.28
N ARG A 113 9.89 15.46 13.52
CA ARG A 113 10.66 16.33 12.61
C ARG A 113 12.07 15.77 12.37
N ALA A 114 12.73 15.27 13.41
CA ALA A 114 14.05 14.67 13.29
C ALA A 114 14.06 13.43 12.37
N VAL A 115 13.08 12.53 12.49
CA VAL A 115 13.03 11.35 11.61
C VAL A 115 12.45 11.64 10.23
N LYS A 116 11.63 12.68 10.08
CA LYS A 116 11.12 13.13 8.78
C LYS A 116 12.27 13.58 7.88
N ASP A 117 13.25 14.31 8.42
CA ASP A 117 14.41 14.74 7.64
C ASP A 117 15.20 13.53 7.11
N ASP A 118 15.34 12.47 7.91
CA ASP A 118 15.96 11.22 7.47
C ASP A 118 15.12 10.47 6.43
N LEU A 119 13.79 10.44 6.60
CA LEU A 119 12.87 9.88 5.62
C LEU A 119 13.02 10.61 4.28
N LEU A 120 13.09 11.94 4.28
CA LEU A 120 13.29 12.74 3.06
C LEU A 120 14.68 12.56 2.46
N SER A 121 15.72 12.45 3.30
CA SER A 121 17.06 12.12 2.83
C SER A 121 17.09 10.74 2.17
N LEU A 122 16.28 9.81 2.66
CA LEU A 122 16.16 8.46 2.14
C LEU A 122 15.36 8.44 0.84
N THR A 123 14.14 8.97 0.80
CA THR A 123 13.28 8.91 -0.39
C THR A 123 13.69 9.91 -1.48
N GLY A 124 14.31 11.03 -1.09
CA GLY A 124 14.59 12.17 -1.97
C GLY A 124 13.34 12.87 -2.49
N VAL A 125 12.15 12.54 -1.97
CA VAL A 125 10.85 13.05 -2.41
C VAL A 125 9.98 13.29 -1.17
N ASP A 126 9.42 14.50 -1.06
CA ASP A 126 8.44 14.85 -0.02
C ASP A 126 7.00 14.67 -0.56
N VAL A 127 6.02 14.85 0.31
CA VAL A 127 4.60 14.81 -0.01
C VAL A 127 4.26 15.79 -1.14
N VAL A 128 3.35 15.39 -2.04
CA VAL A 128 2.89 16.28 -3.12
C VAL A 128 2.22 17.53 -2.55
N PRO A 129 2.31 18.71 -3.20
CA PRO A 129 1.72 19.96 -2.70
C PRO A 129 0.23 19.89 -2.32
N LYS A 130 -0.52 18.98 -2.96
CA LYS A 130 -1.95 18.77 -2.71
C LYS A 130 -2.25 18.08 -1.37
N MET A 131 -1.25 17.40 -0.81
CA MET A 131 -1.32 16.69 0.48
C MET A 131 -0.65 17.51 1.60
N ILE A 132 -0.39 18.81 1.38
CA ILE A 132 0.23 19.68 2.38
C ILE A 132 -0.83 20.62 2.98
N PRO A 133 -0.93 20.75 4.32
CA PRO A 133 -0.16 20.02 5.32
C PRO A 133 -0.66 18.57 5.52
N VAL A 134 0.24 17.69 5.96
CA VAL A 134 -0.15 16.40 6.55
C VAL A 134 -0.61 16.62 7.98
N ASP A 135 -1.87 16.31 8.25
CA ASP A 135 -2.48 16.44 9.59
C ASP A 135 -2.22 15.19 10.41
N ILE A 136 -1.46 15.31 11.51
CA ILE A 136 -1.12 14.18 12.39
C ILE A 136 -1.96 14.27 13.66
N HIS A 137 -2.76 13.24 13.90
CA HIS A 137 -3.68 13.10 15.01
C HIS A 137 -3.15 12.06 15.99
N LEU A 138 -3.03 12.45 17.26
CA LEU A 138 -2.42 11.63 18.31
C LEU A 138 -3.45 10.94 19.22
N ALA A 139 -4.75 11.19 18.99
CA ALA A 139 -5.85 10.66 19.80
C ALA A 139 -7.09 10.41 18.94
N SER A 140 -8.08 9.73 19.51
CA SER A 140 -9.40 9.60 18.94
C SER A 140 -10.06 10.97 18.80
N ASP A 141 -10.59 11.27 17.62
CA ASP A 141 -11.29 12.52 17.36
C ASP A 141 -12.30 12.40 16.22
N SER A 142 -12.90 13.50 15.81
CA SER A 142 -13.95 13.51 14.78
C SER A 142 -13.49 13.07 13.38
N VAL A 143 -12.20 13.16 13.09
CA VAL A 143 -11.58 12.76 11.81
C VAL A 143 -11.10 11.32 11.91
N CYS A 144 -10.41 10.96 12.99
CA CYS A 144 -9.79 9.64 13.15
C CYS A 144 -10.71 8.57 13.74
N GLY A 145 -11.82 8.97 14.38
CA GLY A 145 -12.71 8.05 15.08
C GLY A 145 -12.02 7.36 16.27
N SER A 146 -12.65 6.30 16.77
CA SER A 146 -12.12 5.47 17.86
C SER A 146 -11.38 4.25 17.30
N PRO A 147 -10.25 3.82 17.89
CA PRO A 147 -9.52 2.65 17.44
C PRO A 147 -10.22 1.33 17.83
N GLY A 148 -11.28 1.38 18.66
CA GLY A 148 -11.87 0.19 19.26
C GLY A 148 -10.83 -0.60 20.05
N ASN A 149 -10.62 -1.87 19.68
CA ASN A 149 -9.62 -2.74 20.31
C ASN A 149 -8.20 -2.57 19.74
N ARG A 150 -7.99 -1.65 18.79
CA ARG A 150 -6.71 -1.43 18.08
C ARG A 150 -5.92 -0.24 18.65
N ALA A 151 -5.92 -0.05 19.97
CA ALA A 151 -5.13 1.02 20.59
C ALA A 151 -3.64 0.82 20.27
N GLY A 152 -2.98 1.88 19.78
CA GLY A 152 -1.60 1.82 19.27
C GLY A 152 -1.44 1.35 17.82
N ALA A 153 -2.55 1.10 17.11
CA ALA A 153 -2.53 1.03 15.66
C ALA A 153 -2.34 2.43 15.06
N ALA A 154 -2.10 2.47 13.76
CA ALA A 154 -2.24 3.70 13.01
C ALA A 154 -2.91 3.42 11.68
N PHE A 155 -3.41 4.49 11.07
CA PHE A 155 -3.80 4.49 9.68
C PHE A 155 -3.74 5.90 9.15
N MET A 156 -3.64 5.99 7.83
CA MET A 156 -3.78 7.24 7.12
C MET A 156 -5.10 7.27 6.35
N ASN A 157 -5.78 8.42 6.42
CA ASN A 157 -7.07 8.65 5.78
C ASN A 157 -7.04 9.87 4.87
N THR A 158 -7.89 9.80 3.86
CA THR A 158 -8.12 10.89 2.93
C THR A 158 -9.37 11.69 3.29
N THR A 159 -9.24 13.00 3.45
CA THR A 159 -10.41 13.90 3.54
C THR A 159 -10.88 14.26 2.13
N PRO A 160 -12.19 14.18 1.82
CA PRO A 160 -12.73 14.54 0.51
C PRO A 160 -12.75 16.08 0.35
N GLU A 161 -11.61 16.68 0.02
CA GLU A 161 -11.46 18.12 -0.17
C GLU A 161 -11.00 18.47 -1.61
N GLY A 162 -11.94 18.84 -2.48
CA GLY A 162 -11.59 19.31 -3.83
C GLY A 162 -11.15 18.19 -4.80
N PRO A 163 -10.34 18.48 -5.85
CA PRO A 163 -10.04 17.52 -6.91
C PRO A 163 -9.13 16.35 -6.46
N GLY A 164 -8.88 16.16 -5.17
CA GLY A 164 -8.06 15.07 -4.63
C GLY A 164 -8.15 15.04 -3.10
N PRO A 165 -7.60 14.02 -2.45
CA PRO A 165 -7.71 13.88 -1.01
C PRO A 165 -6.81 14.87 -0.25
N GLY A 166 -7.23 15.32 0.94
CA GLY A 166 -6.29 15.78 1.97
C GLY A 166 -5.63 14.57 2.66
N SER A 167 -4.63 14.80 3.51
CA SER A 167 -3.90 13.73 4.21
C SER A 167 -3.99 13.84 5.72
N ASN A 168 -4.46 12.78 6.36
CA ASN A 168 -4.59 12.69 7.81
C ASN A 168 -3.90 11.41 8.28
N VAL A 169 -3.00 11.50 9.25
CA VAL A 169 -2.34 10.38 9.91
C VAL A 169 -2.95 10.24 11.30
N CYS A 170 -3.49 9.07 11.62
CA CYS A 170 -4.16 8.78 12.89
C CYS A 170 -3.35 7.74 13.67
N LEU A 171 -2.84 8.08 14.86
CA LEU A 171 -1.90 7.22 15.62
C LEU A 171 -2.45 6.67 16.96
N TRP A 172 -3.55 7.24 17.48
CA TRP A 172 -4.18 6.84 18.76
C TRP A 172 -3.20 6.55 19.92
N GLU A 173 -2.15 7.36 20.04
CA GLU A 173 -1.09 7.18 21.02
C GLU A 173 -1.57 7.46 22.44
N LEU A 174 -2.50 8.40 22.59
CA LEU A 174 -3.17 8.67 23.86
C LEU A 174 -3.90 7.42 24.37
N GLU A 175 -4.69 6.78 23.52
CA GLU A 175 -5.39 5.55 23.87
C GLU A 175 -4.43 4.41 24.23
N ALA A 176 -3.34 4.26 23.47
CA ALA A 176 -2.31 3.26 23.74
C ALA A 176 -1.65 3.46 25.11
N SER A 177 -1.47 4.71 25.55
CA SER A 177 -0.86 5.02 26.85
C SER A 177 -1.75 4.78 28.07
N HIS A 178 -3.07 4.66 27.86
CA HIS A 178 -4.03 4.40 28.93
C HIS A 178 -4.20 2.90 29.26
N VAL A 179 -3.56 2.01 28.48
CA VAL A 179 -3.54 0.59 28.78
C VAL A 179 -2.92 0.38 30.18
N GLN A 180 -3.40 -0.57 30.95
CA GLN A 180 -2.86 -0.81 32.29
C GLN A 180 -1.52 -1.57 32.20
N PRO A 181 -0.51 -1.24 33.02
CA PRO A 181 0.70 -2.05 33.13
C PRO A 181 0.39 -3.53 33.40
N PRO A 182 1.22 -4.48 32.90
CA PRO A 182 2.53 -4.29 32.27
C PRO A 182 2.47 -3.99 30.77
N SER A 183 1.28 -3.90 30.17
CA SER A 183 1.07 -3.83 28.72
C SER A 183 1.03 -2.39 28.17
N VAL A 184 1.85 -1.47 28.70
CA VAL A 184 2.10 -0.17 28.09
C VAL A 184 3.49 -0.17 27.48
N PRO A 185 3.65 -0.56 26.20
CA PRO A 185 4.96 -0.55 25.58
C PRO A 185 5.61 0.85 25.62
N ARG A 186 4.78 1.91 25.50
CA ARG A 186 5.24 3.29 25.30
C ARG A 186 4.26 4.31 25.90
N PRO A 187 4.38 4.69 27.19
CA PRO A 187 3.53 5.73 27.78
C PRO A 187 3.78 7.09 27.13
N LEU A 188 2.76 7.98 27.13
CA LEU A 188 2.90 9.36 26.65
C LEU A 188 3.77 10.18 27.60
N THR A 189 5.09 10.14 27.42
CA THR A 189 6.05 11.00 28.12
C THR A 189 6.83 11.84 27.11
N VAL A 190 7.44 12.94 27.57
CA VAL A 190 8.29 13.80 26.73
C VAL A 190 9.48 13.02 26.19
N GLU A 191 10.11 12.18 27.02
CA GLU A 191 11.23 11.33 26.67
C GLU A 191 10.84 10.37 25.54
N ASN A 192 9.70 9.67 25.69
CA ASN A 192 9.22 8.74 24.68
C ASN A 192 8.82 9.44 23.38
N ALA A 193 8.25 10.65 23.47
CA ALA A 193 7.87 11.43 22.30
C ALA A 193 9.07 11.94 21.49
N LEU A 194 10.24 12.09 22.12
CA LEU A 194 11.50 12.47 21.48
C LEU A 194 12.32 11.27 21.00
N ALA A 195 12.19 10.12 21.66
CA ALA A 195 12.94 8.91 21.34
C ALA A 195 12.70 8.48 19.89
N ARG A 196 13.78 8.15 19.18
CA ARG A 196 13.78 7.93 17.73
C ARG A 196 13.04 6.64 17.36
N GLU A 197 13.29 5.59 18.11
CA GLU A 197 12.64 4.28 18.07
C GLU A 197 11.11 4.37 18.28
N ASN A 198 10.63 5.45 18.87
CA ASN A 198 9.19 5.70 19.06
C ASN A 198 8.55 6.47 17.90
N GLN A 199 9.34 6.86 16.89
CA GLN A 199 8.81 7.54 15.70
C GLN A 199 8.49 6.60 14.54
N VAL A 200 8.72 5.28 14.68
CA VAL A 200 8.49 4.29 13.62
C VAL A 200 7.07 4.39 13.07
N LEU A 201 6.06 4.43 13.94
CA LEU A 201 4.66 4.41 13.51
C LEU A 201 4.26 5.69 12.75
N VAL A 202 4.65 6.87 13.24
CA VAL A 202 4.39 8.13 12.53
C VAL A 202 5.18 8.21 11.21
N ALA A 203 6.41 7.70 11.17
CA ALA A 203 7.20 7.64 9.96
C ALA A 203 6.61 6.68 8.93
N HIS A 204 6.06 5.54 9.37
CA HIS A 204 5.35 4.57 8.55
C HIS A 204 4.15 5.23 7.85
N GLU A 205 3.26 5.85 8.62
CA GLU A 205 2.08 6.51 8.06
C GLU A 205 2.43 7.69 7.16
N TYR A 206 3.43 8.48 7.53
CA TYR A 206 3.90 9.57 6.69
C TYR A 206 4.52 9.07 5.38
N ALA A 207 5.24 7.94 5.40
CA ALA A 207 5.78 7.32 4.21
C ALA A 207 4.68 6.89 3.23
N HIS A 208 3.49 6.51 3.71
CA HIS A 208 2.37 6.29 2.81
C HIS A 208 1.96 7.55 2.05
N VAL A 209 1.93 8.69 2.73
CA VAL A 209 1.57 9.99 2.12
C VAL A 209 2.57 10.39 1.03
N VAL A 210 3.83 9.99 1.13
CA VAL A 210 4.85 10.22 0.08
C VAL A 210 4.48 9.51 -1.23
N PHE A 211 3.88 8.32 -1.19
CA PHE A 211 3.43 7.60 -2.40
C PHE A 211 2.09 8.10 -2.94
N PHE A 212 1.23 8.62 -2.07
CA PHE A 212 -0.12 8.97 -2.46
C PHE A 212 -0.15 9.96 -3.62
N LEU A 213 -1.13 9.75 -4.50
CA LEU A 213 -1.28 10.39 -5.82
C LEU A 213 -0.23 10.01 -6.86
N ARG A 214 1.00 9.64 -6.45
CA ARG A 214 2.10 9.32 -7.37
C ARG A 214 2.08 7.89 -7.87
N HIS A 215 1.69 6.97 -7.01
CA HIS A 215 1.70 5.53 -7.28
C HIS A 215 0.34 4.92 -6.96
N GLU A 216 -0.03 3.87 -7.67
CA GLU A 216 -1.35 3.26 -7.53
C GLU A 216 -1.60 2.63 -6.17
N LEU A 217 -0.54 2.20 -5.49
CA LEU A 217 -0.58 1.62 -4.16
C LEU A 217 0.44 2.33 -3.29
N SER A 218 0.19 2.35 -1.98
CA SER A 218 1.24 2.60 -1.01
C SER A 218 1.53 1.30 -0.30
N HIS A 219 2.72 0.77 -0.52
CA HIS A 219 3.06 -0.59 -0.12
C HIS A 219 3.47 -0.67 1.33
N GLU A 220 2.76 -1.51 2.08
CA GLU A 220 3.10 -1.89 3.45
C GLU A 220 4.58 -2.28 3.58
N TRP A 221 5.06 -3.22 2.76
CA TRP A 221 6.45 -3.66 2.79
C TRP A 221 7.44 -2.51 2.65
N PHE A 222 7.13 -1.53 1.80
CA PHE A 222 8.01 -0.40 1.54
C PHE A 222 8.02 0.54 2.75
N VAL A 223 6.84 0.97 3.20
CA VAL A 223 6.74 1.92 4.31
C VAL A 223 7.24 1.32 5.62
N ARG A 224 7.08 0.00 5.83
CA ARG A 224 7.66 -0.74 6.95
C ARG A 224 9.18 -0.70 6.89
N ALA A 225 9.78 -1.09 5.77
CA ALA A 225 11.23 -1.04 5.60
C ALA A 225 11.80 0.38 5.85
N ILE A 226 11.17 1.41 5.27
CA ILE A 226 11.58 2.80 5.51
C ILE A 226 11.41 3.21 6.97
N SER A 227 10.29 2.88 7.60
CA SER A 227 10.02 3.26 8.99
C SER A 227 11.01 2.62 9.97
N TYR A 228 11.35 1.34 9.82
CA TYR A 228 12.40 0.70 10.63
C TYR A 228 13.79 1.26 10.35
N ARG A 229 14.06 1.69 9.11
CA ARG A 229 15.32 2.36 8.78
C ARG A 229 15.50 3.68 9.50
N VAL A 230 14.43 4.48 9.54
CA VAL A 230 14.45 5.78 10.20
C VAL A 230 14.26 5.65 11.70
N GLY A 231 13.57 4.63 12.21
CA GLY A 231 13.54 4.29 13.64
C GLY A 231 14.90 3.84 14.18
N GLY A 232 15.74 3.28 13.30
CA GLY A 232 17.07 2.80 13.63
C GLY A 232 17.13 1.29 13.89
N GLU A 233 16.01 0.57 13.74
CA GLU A 233 15.94 -0.89 13.88
C GLU A 233 16.45 -1.67 12.66
N ALA A 234 16.59 -1.02 11.50
CA ALA A 234 17.17 -1.62 10.30
C ALA A 234 18.24 -0.70 9.70
N ARG A 235 19.39 -1.25 9.31
CA ARG A 235 20.50 -0.57 8.62
C ARG A 235 20.52 -0.88 7.13
N SER A 236 20.04 -2.06 6.74
CA SER A 236 19.92 -2.58 5.38
C SER A 236 18.54 -3.22 5.17
N LEU A 237 18.10 -3.37 3.92
CA LEU A 237 16.92 -4.16 3.58
C LEU A 237 17.07 -5.64 3.95
N CYS A 238 18.29 -6.15 4.01
CA CYS A 238 18.59 -7.53 4.36
C CYS A 238 18.54 -7.82 5.88
N ASP A 239 18.24 -6.83 6.74
CA ASP A 239 18.19 -7.03 8.18
C ASP A 239 17.03 -7.94 8.61
N ALA A 240 17.22 -8.68 9.71
CA ALA A 240 16.23 -9.59 10.29
C ALA A 240 14.91 -8.88 10.66
N THR A 241 14.97 -7.60 11.02
CA THR A 241 13.77 -6.77 11.22
C THR A 241 12.89 -6.76 9.97
N ASN A 242 13.49 -6.62 8.80
CA ASN A 242 12.75 -6.62 7.54
C ASN A 242 12.33 -8.02 7.11
N GLU A 243 13.08 -9.07 7.44
CA GLU A 243 12.63 -10.46 7.23
C GLU A 243 11.27 -10.70 7.92
N LEU A 244 11.13 -10.20 9.14
CA LEU A 244 9.92 -10.38 9.94
C LEU A 244 8.78 -9.44 9.52
N PHE A 245 9.08 -8.15 9.32
CA PHE A 245 8.02 -7.13 9.19
C PHE A 245 7.85 -6.57 7.78
N ALA A 246 8.83 -6.71 6.89
CA ALA A 246 8.80 -6.23 5.51
C ALA A 246 9.38 -7.28 4.54
N PRO A 247 8.83 -8.50 4.50
CA PRO A 247 9.46 -9.65 3.85
C PRO A 247 9.70 -9.43 2.35
N THR A 248 8.87 -8.63 1.66
CA THR A 248 9.14 -8.25 0.25
C THR A 248 10.42 -7.44 0.13
N ALA A 249 10.66 -6.49 1.03
CA ALA A 249 11.88 -5.67 1.02
C ALA A 249 13.12 -6.54 1.28
N TRP A 250 13.00 -7.47 2.22
CA TRP A 250 14.06 -8.46 2.51
C TRP A 250 14.32 -9.38 1.33
N ASN A 251 13.28 -9.90 0.67
CA ASN A 251 13.42 -10.73 -0.53
C ASN A 251 14.11 -10.00 -1.67
N LEU A 252 13.74 -8.73 -1.92
CA LEU A 252 14.42 -7.89 -2.91
C LEU A 252 15.91 -7.73 -2.61
N CYS A 253 16.28 -7.64 -1.33
CA CYS A 253 17.68 -7.57 -0.93
C CYS A 253 18.41 -8.91 -1.10
N GLN A 254 17.86 -9.99 -0.56
CA GLN A 254 18.50 -11.31 -0.57
C GLN A 254 18.63 -11.89 -1.98
N GLN A 255 17.61 -11.70 -2.82
CA GLN A 255 17.54 -12.30 -4.14
C GLN A 255 18.19 -11.41 -5.22
N HIS A 256 18.07 -10.09 -5.09
CA HIS A 256 18.42 -9.13 -6.16
C HIS A 256 19.43 -8.06 -5.73
N GLY A 257 19.95 -8.13 -4.49
CA GLY A 257 20.97 -7.20 -3.99
C GLY A 257 20.50 -5.75 -3.85
N LEU A 258 19.19 -5.50 -3.82
CA LEU A 258 18.63 -4.16 -3.63
C LEU A 258 18.74 -3.75 -2.15
N ASP A 259 19.13 -2.50 -1.90
CA ASP A 259 19.14 -1.92 -0.55
C ASP A 259 18.52 -0.52 -0.58
N TYR A 260 18.51 0.17 0.56
CA TYR A 260 17.92 1.50 0.73
C TYR A 260 18.34 2.54 -0.32
N PRO A 261 19.60 2.62 -0.81
CA PRO A 261 19.94 3.54 -1.90
C PRO A 261 19.19 3.26 -3.21
N GLN A 262 18.88 2.01 -3.52
CA GLN A 262 18.08 1.66 -4.68
C GLN A 262 16.59 1.95 -4.45
N LEU A 263 16.05 1.69 -3.25
CA LEU A 263 14.68 2.11 -2.92
C LEU A 263 14.51 3.63 -2.93
N ALA A 264 15.50 4.38 -2.46
CA ALA A 264 15.56 5.82 -2.58
C ALA A 264 15.41 6.27 -4.04
N GLU A 265 16.24 5.71 -4.91
CA GLU A 265 16.24 6.02 -6.33
C GLU A 265 14.94 5.57 -7.01
N SER A 266 14.34 4.47 -6.58
CA SER A 266 13.08 3.99 -7.15
C SER A 266 11.92 4.96 -6.90
N VAL A 267 11.84 5.56 -5.71
CA VAL A 267 10.87 6.60 -5.38
C VAL A 267 11.08 7.86 -6.22
N ARG A 268 12.32 8.30 -6.43
CA ARG A 268 12.61 9.44 -7.32
C ARG A 268 12.18 9.19 -8.76
N ARG A 269 12.35 7.95 -9.25
CA ARG A 269 11.90 7.56 -10.59
C ARG A 269 10.38 7.51 -10.68
N ILE A 270 9.67 7.06 -9.64
CA ILE A 270 8.21 7.17 -9.55
C ILE A 270 7.78 8.63 -9.62
N ASP A 271 8.37 9.52 -8.81
CA ASP A 271 8.05 10.95 -8.81
C ASP A 271 8.33 11.60 -10.18
N THR A 272 9.41 11.22 -10.85
CA THR A 272 9.74 11.68 -12.21
C THR A 272 8.70 11.24 -13.23
N LEU A 273 8.28 9.96 -13.22
CA LEU A 273 7.24 9.46 -14.11
C LEU A 273 5.90 10.17 -13.87
N TRP A 274 5.53 10.34 -12.59
CA TRP A 274 4.29 11.01 -12.21
C TRP A 274 4.28 12.49 -12.64
N SER A 275 5.32 13.24 -12.27
CA SER A 275 5.43 14.68 -12.56
C SER A 275 5.57 14.99 -14.05
N SER A 276 6.10 14.06 -14.84
CA SER A 276 6.16 14.16 -16.31
C SER A 276 4.90 13.65 -17.03
N GLY A 277 3.88 13.20 -16.30
CA GLY A 277 2.63 12.71 -16.88
C GLY A 277 2.74 11.35 -17.57
N GLN A 278 3.74 10.55 -17.20
CA GLN A 278 4.00 9.21 -17.74
C GLN A 278 3.39 8.08 -16.90
N GLY A 279 2.69 8.38 -15.80
CA GLY A 279 1.86 7.41 -15.12
C GLY A 279 0.71 6.92 -16.01
N VAL A 280 0.11 5.78 -15.65
CA VAL A 280 -0.92 5.10 -16.44
C VAL A 280 -2.23 4.85 -15.67
N GLU A 281 -2.22 5.02 -14.35
CA GLU A 281 -3.36 4.70 -13.50
C GLU A 281 -4.18 5.95 -13.15
N VAL A 282 -5.48 5.89 -13.39
CA VAL A 282 -6.43 6.94 -13.00
C VAL A 282 -6.88 6.69 -11.57
N LEU A 283 -6.36 7.46 -10.60
CA LEU A 283 -6.78 7.36 -9.20
C LEU A 283 -7.85 8.39 -8.82
N TYR A 284 -7.63 9.65 -9.20
CA TYR A 284 -8.50 10.77 -8.82
C TYR A 284 -8.73 11.72 -10.01
N PRO A 285 -9.97 12.23 -10.19
CA PRO A 285 -10.25 13.24 -11.22
C PRO A 285 -9.41 14.51 -11.02
N GLY A 286 -8.71 14.96 -12.05
CA GLY A 286 -7.90 16.19 -11.99
C GLY A 286 -6.58 16.05 -11.22
N VAL A 287 -6.13 14.82 -10.96
CA VAL A 287 -4.76 14.49 -10.54
C VAL A 287 -4.04 13.85 -11.73
N PRO A 288 -2.73 14.09 -11.93
CA PRO A 288 -1.95 13.36 -12.93
C PRO A 288 -2.09 11.85 -12.75
N LEU A 289 -1.96 11.09 -13.83
CA LEU A 289 -2.01 9.62 -13.75
C LEU A 289 -0.89 9.12 -12.84
N ALA A 290 -1.23 8.22 -11.93
CA ALA A 290 -0.28 7.56 -11.04
C ALA A 290 0.51 6.49 -11.79
N THR A 291 1.70 6.18 -11.31
CA THR A 291 2.47 5.04 -11.81
C THR A 291 1.81 3.73 -11.40
N SER A 292 1.83 2.72 -12.29
CA SER A 292 1.36 1.37 -11.96
C SER A 292 2.43 0.54 -11.25
N MET A 293 2.02 -0.59 -10.67
CA MET A 293 2.93 -1.56 -10.10
C MET A 293 3.87 -2.18 -11.11
N TYR A 294 3.39 -2.39 -12.34
CA TYR A 294 4.28 -2.82 -13.41
C TYR A 294 5.36 -1.76 -13.70
N GLN A 295 5.02 -0.46 -13.75
CA GLN A 295 6.03 0.59 -13.90
C GLN A 295 7.03 0.58 -12.74
N TYR A 296 6.57 0.36 -11.51
CA TYR A 296 7.45 0.26 -10.36
C TYR A 296 8.36 -0.98 -10.43
N HIS A 297 7.82 -2.14 -10.77
CA HIS A 297 8.60 -3.36 -11.01
C HIS A 297 9.68 -3.13 -12.07
N ARG A 298 9.37 -2.49 -13.20
CA ARG A 298 10.38 -2.15 -14.23
C ARG A 298 11.46 -1.19 -13.74
N ILE A 299 11.13 -0.28 -12.82
CA ILE A 299 12.13 0.56 -12.15
C ILE A 299 13.07 -0.30 -11.31
N LEU A 300 12.53 -1.24 -10.52
CA LEU A 300 13.31 -2.15 -9.69
C LEU A 300 14.18 -3.06 -10.55
N ASP A 301 13.65 -3.62 -11.65
CA ASP A 301 14.43 -4.39 -12.62
C ASP A 301 15.64 -3.59 -13.13
N GLY A 302 15.42 -2.33 -13.51
CA GLY A 302 16.48 -1.46 -14.00
C GLY A 302 17.53 -1.09 -12.94
N LEU A 303 17.17 -1.15 -11.66
CA LEU A 303 18.08 -0.90 -10.54
C LEU A 303 18.87 -2.15 -10.13
N ALA A 304 18.23 -3.32 -10.19
CA ALA A 304 18.88 -4.61 -9.93
C ALA A 304 19.75 -5.07 -11.13
N GLY A 305 19.36 -4.67 -12.35
CA GLY A 305 19.98 -5.16 -13.59
C GLY A 305 19.44 -6.51 -14.07
N GLU A 306 18.37 -7.01 -13.44
CA GLU A 306 17.73 -8.29 -13.72
C GLU A 306 16.23 -8.23 -13.42
N ASP A 307 15.50 -9.34 -13.62
CA ASP A 307 14.06 -9.42 -13.31
C ASP A 307 13.84 -9.63 -11.81
N THR A 308 13.16 -8.69 -11.15
CA THR A 308 12.88 -8.73 -9.71
C THR A 308 11.50 -9.31 -9.36
N PHE A 309 10.83 -9.98 -10.30
CA PHE A 309 9.46 -10.47 -10.11
C PHE A 309 9.32 -11.39 -8.89
N THR A 310 10.23 -12.36 -8.73
CA THR A 310 10.17 -13.32 -7.61
C THR A 310 10.39 -12.63 -6.26
N GLY A 311 11.32 -11.67 -6.20
CA GLY A 311 11.52 -10.85 -5.00
C GLY A 311 10.27 -10.10 -4.56
N LEU A 312 9.45 -9.65 -5.52
CA LEU A 312 8.18 -8.97 -5.26
C LEU A 312 7.05 -9.93 -4.85
N SER A 313 6.92 -11.07 -5.53
CA SER A 313 5.75 -11.95 -5.35
C SER A 313 5.89 -13.00 -4.26
N ASP A 314 7.10 -13.47 -3.98
CA ASP A 314 7.29 -14.67 -3.17
C ASP A 314 7.04 -14.45 -1.68
N ALA A 315 7.07 -13.18 -1.23
CA ALA A 315 6.70 -12.79 0.13
C ALA A 315 5.18 -12.83 0.38
N GLY A 316 4.36 -12.90 -0.67
CA GLY A 316 2.90 -12.95 -0.56
C GLY A 316 2.21 -11.60 -0.31
N GLU A 317 2.95 -10.53 0.00
CA GLU A 317 2.38 -9.18 0.19
C GLU A 317 1.89 -8.56 -1.14
N LEU A 318 2.51 -8.95 -2.25
CA LEU A 318 2.09 -8.57 -3.60
C LEU A 318 1.66 -9.78 -4.39
N ARG A 319 0.52 -9.65 -5.06
CA ARG A 319 0.02 -10.70 -5.94
C ARG A 319 0.70 -10.62 -7.30
N PRO A 320 0.95 -11.77 -7.95
CA PRO A 320 1.47 -11.83 -9.31
C PRO A 320 0.77 -10.89 -10.28
N ASN A 321 -0.56 -10.82 -10.25
CA ASN A 321 -1.32 -9.98 -11.16
C ASN A 321 -1.16 -8.47 -10.93
N GLN A 322 -0.60 -8.05 -9.80
CA GLN A 322 -0.28 -6.65 -9.51
C GLN A 322 1.09 -6.27 -10.09
N CYS A 323 2.11 -7.12 -9.92
CA CYS A 323 3.46 -6.84 -10.42
C CYS A 323 3.53 -7.07 -11.93
N GLY A 324 3.13 -8.28 -12.34
CA GLY A 324 3.23 -8.80 -13.70
C GLY A 324 4.65 -8.91 -14.25
N ASP A 325 4.80 -9.58 -15.38
CA ASP A 325 6.03 -9.64 -16.17
C ASP A 325 5.66 -9.36 -17.62
N SER A 326 6.67 -9.24 -18.50
CA SER A 326 6.43 -8.95 -19.90
C SER A 326 6.94 -10.05 -20.81
N ALA A 327 6.34 -10.19 -21.98
CA ALA A 327 6.73 -11.19 -22.94
C ALA A 327 6.61 -10.71 -24.38
N ARG A 328 7.29 -11.42 -25.28
CA ARG A 328 7.25 -11.14 -26.72
C ARG A 328 6.46 -12.21 -27.45
N PHE A 329 5.40 -11.79 -28.11
CA PHE A 329 4.62 -12.63 -29.02
C PHE A 329 5.20 -12.48 -30.41
N THR A 330 5.53 -13.59 -31.08
CA THR A 330 6.17 -13.56 -32.41
C THR A 330 5.30 -14.24 -33.47
N PRO A 331 5.45 -13.91 -34.76
CA PRO A 331 4.70 -14.58 -35.83
C PRO A 331 4.98 -16.08 -35.95
N ALA A 332 6.11 -16.56 -35.42
CA ALA A 332 6.41 -17.98 -35.36
C ALA A 332 5.46 -18.75 -34.42
N GLY A 333 4.80 -18.05 -33.48
CA GLY A 333 4.03 -18.67 -32.41
C GLY A 333 4.93 -19.20 -31.30
N GLY A 334 4.42 -20.15 -30.53
CA GLY A 334 5.13 -20.77 -29.42
C GLY A 334 4.34 -20.74 -28.11
N ILE A 335 5.00 -21.18 -27.04
CA ILE A 335 4.44 -21.11 -25.68
C ILE A 335 5.11 -19.92 -24.98
N VAL A 336 4.28 -19.03 -24.45
CA VAL A 336 4.70 -17.88 -23.67
C VAL A 336 4.13 -18.00 -22.27
N SER A 337 4.96 -17.73 -21.28
CA SER A 337 4.64 -17.76 -19.86
C SER A 337 4.69 -16.33 -19.33
N MET A 338 3.67 -15.91 -18.58
CA MET A 338 3.58 -14.60 -17.96
C MET A 338 3.07 -14.74 -16.52
N TYR A 339 3.20 -13.67 -15.73
CA TYR A 339 2.85 -13.56 -14.33
C TYR A 339 3.51 -14.66 -13.48
N GLY A 340 4.83 -14.86 -13.65
CA GLY A 340 5.55 -15.93 -12.94
C GLY A 340 5.06 -17.33 -13.33
N GLY A 341 4.52 -17.47 -14.56
CA GLY A 341 3.94 -18.70 -15.06
C GLY A 341 2.53 -19.03 -14.56
N ARG A 342 1.84 -18.08 -13.93
CA ARG A 342 0.40 -18.22 -13.66
C ARG A 342 -0.45 -18.07 -14.92
N VAL A 343 0.08 -17.44 -15.97
CA VAL A 343 -0.59 -17.34 -17.26
C VAL A 343 0.27 -17.97 -18.34
N ARG A 344 -0.34 -18.86 -19.13
CA ARG A 344 0.29 -19.51 -20.27
C ARG A 344 -0.50 -19.23 -21.54
N TRP A 345 0.21 -18.74 -22.55
CA TRP A 345 -0.30 -18.50 -23.90
C TRP A 345 0.29 -19.53 -24.86
N GLU A 346 -0.54 -20.22 -25.62
CA GLU A 346 -0.09 -21.14 -26.68
C GLU A 346 -0.47 -20.59 -28.05
N LEU A 347 0.47 -19.88 -28.65
CA LEU A 347 0.28 -19.17 -29.91
C LEU A 347 0.54 -20.10 -31.09
N PRO A 348 -0.45 -20.38 -31.97
CA PRO A 348 -0.15 -20.97 -33.24
C PRO A 348 0.66 -20.01 -34.12
N SER A 349 1.43 -20.55 -35.05
CA SER A 349 2.14 -19.72 -36.05
C SER A 349 1.16 -18.82 -36.81
N GLY A 350 1.51 -17.54 -36.92
CA GLY A 350 0.68 -16.49 -37.50
C GLY A 350 -0.47 -16.03 -36.62
N ALA A 351 -0.44 -16.27 -35.29
CA ALA A 351 -1.39 -15.67 -34.35
C ALA A 351 -1.21 -14.15 -34.23
N VAL A 352 0.01 -13.65 -34.41
CA VAL A 352 0.34 -12.24 -34.55
C VAL A 352 1.02 -11.99 -35.90
N ALA A 353 0.80 -10.82 -36.48
CA ALA A 353 1.33 -10.46 -37.81
C ALA A 353 2.81 -10.02 -37.76
N SER A 354 3.23 -9.43 -36.65
CA SER A 354 4.60 -8.99 -36.35
C SER A 354 4.95 -9.32 -34.90
N GLU A 355 6.20 -9.12 -34.52
CA GLU A 355 6.58 -9.15 -33.10
C GLU A 355 5.74 -8.13 -32.32
N LEU A 356 5.23 -8.55 -31.16
CA LEU A 356 4.38 -7.76 -30.29
C LEU A 356 4.89 -7.91 -28.86
N GLN A 357 5.31 -6.78 -28.27
CA GLN A 357 5.61 -6.70 -26.84
C GLN A 357 4.28 -6.71 -26.07
N VAL A 358 4.13 -7.66 -25.15
CA VAL A 358 2.95 -7.81 -24.30
C VAL A 358 3.35 -7.53 -22.86
N GLU A 359 2.66 -6.59 -22.25
CA GLU A 359 2.93 -6.12 -20.89
C GLU A 359 1.69 -6.23 -20.00
N PRO A 360 1.82 -6.22 -18.67
CA PRO A 360 0.70 -6.13 -17.76
C PRO A 360 -0.07 -4.82 -17.96
N GLY A 361 -1.40 -4.90 -17.99
CA GLY A 361 -2.29 -3.76 -17.85
C GLY A 361 -2.71 -3.54 -16.40
N SER A 362 -3.51 -2.50 -16.14
CA SER A 362 -4.06 -2.20 -14.82
C SER A 362 -4.82 -3.40 -14.23
N TRP A 363 -4.54 -3.81 -13.01
CA TRP A 363 -5.27 -4.88 -12.30
C TRP A 363 -6.51 -4.34 -11.56
N ARG A 364 -6.63 -3.02 -11.42
CA ARG A 364 -7.67 -2.35 -10.60
C ARG A 364 -9.08 -2.45 -11.16
N SER A 365 -9.22 -2.74 -12.46
CA SER A 365 -10.53 -2.96 -13.08
C SER A 365 -10.93 -4.43 -13.00
N GLY A 366 -12.18 -4.72 -12.64
CA GLY A 366 -12.64 -6.10 -12.49
C GLY A 366 -14.04 -6.32 -13.02
N MET A 367 -14.56 -7.51 -12.78
CA MET A 367 -15.98 -7.80 -12.95
C MET A 367 -16.65 -7.88 -11.57
N VAL A 368 -17.95 -7.60 -11.53
CA VAL A 368 -18.74 -7.82 -10.33
C VAL A 368 -18.92 -9.33 -10.14
N VAL A 369 -18.62 -9.81 -8.94
CA VAL A 369 -18.81 -11.21 -8.52
C VAL A 369 -19.58 -11.25 -7.20
N PRO A 370 -20.17 -12.40 -6.83
CA PRO A 370 -20.74 -12.53 -5.49
C PRO A 370 -19.68 -12.22 -4.43
N SER A 371 -20.08 -11.61 -3.31
CA SER A 371 -19.15 -11.03 -2.31
C SER A 371 -18.05 -12.00 -1.85
N GLY A 372 -18.40 -13.26 -1.59
CA GLY A 372 -17.44 -14.29 -1.18
C GLY A 372 -16.34 -14.56 -2.21
N TRP A 373 -16.58 -14.30 -3.49
CA TRP A 373 -15.63 -14.54 -4.59
C TRP A 373 -14.74 -13.35 -4.91
N SER A 374 -14.91 -12.20 -4.25
CA SER A 374 -14.17 -10.97 -4.57
C SER A 374 -12.66 -11.15 -4.46
N THR A 375 -12.18 -11.74 -3.36
CA THR A 375 -10.75 -12.03 -3.13
C THR A 375 -10.18 -12.97 -4.20
N PHE A 376 -10.91 -14.04 -4.54
CA PHE A 376 -10.53 -15.01 -5.58
C PHE A 376 -10.47 -14.35 -6.95
N ALA A 377 -11.55 -13.70 -7.40
CA ALA A 377 -11.60 -13.09 -8.73
C ALA A 377 -10.57 -11.96 -8.86
N GLY A 378 -10.33 -11.21 -7.79
CA GLY A 378 -9.29 -10.19 -7.72
C GLY A 378 -7.88 -10.75 -7.88
N ALA A 379 -7.56 -11.92 -7.29
CA ALA A 379 -6.26 -12.58 -7.45
C ALA A 379 -6.04 -13.15 -8.85
N HIS A 380 -7.12 -13.51 -9.55
CA HIS A 380 -7.07 -14.18 -10.86
C HIS A 380 -7.57 -13.28 -11.99
N ASN A 381 -7.33 -11.97 -11.87
CA ASN A 381 -7.66 -10.93 -12.84
C ASN A 381 -6.37 -10.44 -13.51
N TYR A 382 -6.14 -10.87 -14.74
CA TYR A 382 -4.93 -10.59 -15.51
C TYR A 382 -5.25 -9.72 -16.71
N SER A 383 -4.48 -8.65 -16.93
CA SER A 383 -4.71 -7.68 -18.00
C SER A 383 -3.48 -7.59 -18.89
N PHE A 384 -3.66 -7.57 -20.20
CA PHE A 384 -2.56 -7.58 -21.17
C PHE A 384 -2.63 -6.36 -22.09
N MET A 385 -1.50 -5.67 -22.24
CA MET A 385 -1.31 -4.51 -23.11
C MET A 385 -0.45 -4.88 -24.34
N PRO A 386 -0.72 -4.33 -25.54
CA PRO A 386 -1.82 -3.40 -25.84
C PRO A 386 -3.20 -4.08 -25.73
N GLY A 387 -4.10 -3.42 -25.01
CA GLY A 387 -5.44 -3.93 -24.72
C GLY A 387 -6.30 -4.08 -25.98
N GLU A 388 -7.20 -5.07 -25.97
CA GLU A 388 -8.17 -5.34 -27.03
C GLU A 388 -7.62 -5.62 -28.44
N GLN A 389 -6.29 -5.79 -28.57
CA GLN A 389 -5.65 -6.11 -29.84
C GLN A 389 -6.14 -7.46 -30.40
N PRO A 390 -6.76 -7.52 -31.59
CA PRO A 390 -7.21 -8.78 -32.17
C PRO A 390 -6.02 -9.66 -32.56
N LEU A 391 -6.18 -10.96 -32.34
CA LEU A 391 -5.25 -12.00 -32.76
C LEU A 391 -5.70 -12.55 -34.11
N GLN A 392 -4.75 -12.79 -35.02
CA GLN A 392 -5.01 -13.28 -36.39
C GLN A 392 -5.51 -14.73 -36.40
N LYS A 393 -5.26 -15.46 -35.32
CA LYS A 393 -5.76 -16.82 -35.08
C LYS A 393 -6.15 -16.96 -33.61
N PRO A 394 -7.12 -17.82 -33.27
CA PRO A 394 -7.41 -18.14 -31.89
C PRO A 394 -6.17 -18.73 -31.19
N VAL A 395 -5.95 -18.30 -29.95
CA VAL A 395 -4.84 -18.69 -29.08
C VAL A 395 -5.42 -19.41 -27.87
N ARG A 396 -4.75 -20.46 -27.38
CA ARG A 396 -5.14 -21.09 -26.11
C ARG A 396 -4.54 -20.27 -24.96
N LEU A 397 -5.39 -19.79 -24.07
CA LEU A 397 -5.02 -19.14 -22.83
C LEU A 397 -5.31 -20.10 -21.68
N THR A 398 -4.31 -20.34 -20.83
CA THR A 398 -4.42 -21.14 -19.61
C THR A 398 -4.03 -20.27 -18.42
N VAL A 399 -4.93 -20.16 -17.43
CA VAL A 399 -4.72 -19.40 -16.22
C VAL A 399 -4.73 -20.35 -15.03
N ARG A 400 -3.65 -20.36 -14.24
CA ARG A 400 -3.58 -21.08 -12.97
C ARG A 400 -4.35 -20.31 -11.90
N TYR A 401 -5.18 -21.02 -11.14
CA TYR A 401 -5.87 -20.48 -9.98
C TYR A 401 -5.40 -21.12 -8.68
N GLU A 402 -5.75 -20.46 -7.59
CA GLU A 402 -5.34 -20.80 -6.23
C GLU A 402 -6.57 -21.26 -5.42
N PRO A 403 -6.71 -22.58 -5.18
CA PRO A 403 -7.90 -23.14 -4.52
C PRO A 403 -8.13 -22.63 -3.10
N SER A 404 -7.06 -22.27 -2.37
CA SER A 404 -7.15 -21.73 -1.00
C SER A 404 -7.89 -20.39 -0.93
N LEU A 405 -7.97 -19.64 -2.04
CA LEU A 405 -8.70 -18.37 -2.11
C LEU A 405 -10.19 -18.54 -2.42
N MET A 406 -10.65 -19.76 -2.71
CA MET A 406 -12.05 -20.02 -3.01
C MET A 406 -12.92 -19.92 -1.74
N PRO A 407 -14.18 -19.45 -1.84
CA PRO A 407 -15.10 -19.48 -0.71
C PRO A 407 -15.29 -20.90 -0.17
N ALA A 408 -15.44 -21.04 1.15
CA ALA A 408 -15.74 -22.33 1.75
C ALA A 408 -17.00 -22.97 1.11
N GLY A 409 -16.89 -24.24 0.71
CA GLY A 409 -17.97 -24.98 0.05
C GLY A 409 -18.17 -24.66 -1.44
N ALA A 410 -17.38 -23.76 -2.02
CA ALA A 410 -17.40 -23.52 -3.46
C ALA A 410 -16.91 -24.74 -4.26
N SER A 411 -17.50 -24.96 -5.44
CA SER A 411 -17.08 -26.02 -6.35
C SER A 411 -16.12 -25.47 -7.40
N GLU A 412 -14.94 -26.09 -7.57
CA GLU A 412 -13.99 -25.74 -8.64
C GLU A 412 -14.62 -25.89 -10.04
N ALA A 413 -15.53 -26.86 -10.21
CA ALA A 413 -16.23 -27.08 -11.46
C ALA A 413 -17.17 -25.93 -11.88
N SER A 414 -17.46 -24.99 -10.97
CA SER A 414 -18.23 -23.79 -11.26
C SER A 414 -17.40 -22.69 -11.95
N LEU A 415 -16.07 -22.81 -11.94
CA LEU A 415 -15.19 -21.81 -12.52
C LEU A 415 -15.30 -21.77 -14.05
N THR A 416 -15.10 -20.59 -14.60
CA THR A 416 -14.93 -20.37 -16.04
C THR A 416 -13.94 -19.22 -16.27
N LEU A 417 -13.63 -18.96 -17.53
CA LEU A 417 -12.78 -17.84 -17.93
C LEU A 417 -13.65 -16.76 -18.54
N TYR A 418 -13.49 -15.53 -18.08
CA TYR A 418 -14.16 -14.37 -18.64
C TYR A 418 -13.16 -13.48 -19.39
N TRP A 419 -13.57 -12.93 -20.52
CA TRP A 419 -12.94 -11.77 -21.14
C TRP A 419 -13.69 -10.51 -20.72
N LYS A 420 -12.98 -9.51 -20.20
CA LYS A 420 -13.55 -8.21 -19.85
C LYS A 420 -13.04 -7.13 -20.82
N PRO A 421 -13.89 -6.59 -21.70
CA PRO A 421 -13.57 -5.39 -22.47
C PRO A 421 -13.52 -4.16 -21.55
N ASP A 422 -12.80 -3.12 -21.94
CA ASP A 422 -12.57 -1.94 -21.10
C ASP A 422 -13.88 -1.18 -20.81
N THR A 423 -14.76 -1.07 -21.82
CA THR A 423 -16.00 -0.28 -21.74
C THR A 423 -17.27 -1.12 -21.72
N SER A 424 -17.18 -2.44 -21.49
CA SER A 424 -18.33 -3.35 -21.54
C SER A 424 -18.33 -4.36 -20.40
N PHE A 425 -19.44 -5.08 -20.26
CA PHE A 425 -19.56 -6.20 -19.35
C PHE A 425 -18.63 -7.35 -19.75
N ALA A 426 -18.18 -8.10 -18.74
CA ALA A 426 -17.42 -9.32 -18.93
C ALA A 426 -18.25 -10.36 -19.68
N GLN A 427 -17.59 -11.13 -20.54
CA GLN A 427 -18.19 -12.15 -21.39
C GLN A 427 -17.49 -13.48 -21.11
N GLU A 428 -18.24 -14.53 -20.87
CA GLU A 428 -17.67 -15.87 -20.74
C GLU A 428 -16.93 -16.24 -22.03
N VAL A 429 -15.73 -16.81 -21.90
CA VAL A 429 -14.97 -17.39 -23.00
C VAL A 429 -15.61 -18.74 -23.34
N PRO A 430 -16.27 -18.89 -24.51
CA PRO A 430 -17.05 -20.08 -24.79
C PRO A 430 -16.20 -21.34 -24.79
N GLY A 431 -16.66 -22.37 -24.07
CA GLY A 431 -15.98 -23.65 -23.98
C GLY A 431 -14.73 -23.65 -23.10
N ALA A 432 -14.54 -22.64 -22.25
CA ALA A 432 -13.49 -22.69 -21.23
C ALA A 432 -13.67 -23.91 -20.32
N GLN A 433 -12.54 -24.57 -20.00
CA GLN A 433 -12.50 -25.82 -19.24
C GLN A 433 -11.67 -25.63 -17.98
N VAL A 434 -12.20 -26.13 -16.86
CA VAL A 434 -11.50 -26.22 -15.59
C VAL A 434 -10.79 -27.57 -15.51
N ASP A 435 -9.52 -27.54 -15.11
CA ASP A 435 -8.76 -28.71 -14.69
C ASP A 435 -8.47 -28.58 -13.20
N THR A 436 -9.18 -29.38 -12.40
CA THR A 436 -9.07 -29.38 -10.93
C THR A 436 -7.85 -30.14 -10.42
N VAL A 437 -7.11 -30.83 -11.28
CA VAL A 437 -5.87 -31.52 -10.91
C VAL A 437 -4.69 -30.56 -11.00
N THR A 438 -4.66 -29.74 -12.06
CA THR A 438 -3.62 -28.72 -12.25
C THR A 438 -4.00 -27.34 -11.73
N HIS A 439 -5.24 -27.20 -11.25
CA HIS A 439 -5.87 -25.94 -10.84
C HIS A 439 -5.71 -24.86 -11.91
N THR A 440 -6.17 -25.18 -13.13
CA THR A 440 -6.14 -24.23 -14.25
C THR A 440 -7.51 -24.08 -14.90
N VAL A 441 -7.75 -22.91 -15.50
CA VAL A 441 -8.86 -22.69 -16.44
C VAL A 441 -8.27 -22.34 -17.80
N SER A 442 -8.67 -23.09 -18.82
CA SER A 442 -8.16 -22.91 -20.19
C SER A 442 -9.28 -22.59 -21.17
N GLY A 443 -9.07 -21.66 -22.09
CA GLY A 443 -10.02 -21.29 -23.14
C GLY A 443 -9.34 -20.85 -24.45
N SER A 444 -10.10 -20.85 -25.54
CA SER A 444 -9.66 -20.31 -26.83
C SER A 444 -10.05 -18.84 -26.95
N VAL A 445 -9.09 -17.96 -27.13
CA VAL A 445 -9.29 -16.50 -27.16
C VAL A 445 -8.80 -15.90 -28.47
N SER A 446 -9.45 -14.83 -28.95
CA SER A 446 -9.19 -14.22 -30.27
C SER A 446 -8.62 -12.80 -30.19
N ARG A 447 -8.22 -12.35 -29.00
CA ARG A 447 -7.70 -11.00 -28.75
C ARG A 447 -6.85 -10.98 -27.48
N LEU A 448 -6.02 -9.95 -27.33
CA LEU A 448 -5.48 -9.52 -26.04
C LEU A 448 -6.55 -8.73 -25.28
N GLY A 449 -6.38 -8.57 -23.97
CA GLY A 449 -7.31 -7.81 -23.13
C GLY A 449 -7.22 -8.23 -21.68
N ARG A 450 -8.34 -8.21 -20.97
CA ARG A 450 -8.41 -8.65 -19.57
C ARG A 450 -9.12 -9.98 -19.45
N TYR A 451 -8.53 -10.88 -18.68
CA TYR A 451 -9.05 -12.22 -18.44
C TYR A 451 -9.17 -12.50 -16.94
N ILE A 452 -10.33 -13.00 -16.54
CA ILE A 452 -10.69 -13.19 -15.13
C ILE A 452 -11.18 -14.63 -14.94
N VAL A 453 -10.63 -15.33 -13.95
CA VAL A 453 -11.19 -16.62 -13.51
C VAL A 453 -12.20 -16.36 -12.40
N ALA A 454 -13.43 -16.83 -12.58
CA ALA A 454 -14.54 -16.59 -11.67
C ALA A 454 -15.65 -17.65 -11.84
N PRO A 455 -16.60 -17.79 -10.89
CA PRO A 455 -17.75 -18.67 -11.06
C PRO A 455 -18.64 -18.23 -12.23
N ARG A 456 -19.36 -19.19 -12.82
CA ARG A 456 -20.40 -18.97 -13.84
C ARG A 456 -21.62 -18.20 -13.33
#